data_AF-A0AAU0MRQ0-F1
#
_entry.id   AF-A0AAU0MRQ0-F1
#
_cell.length_a   1.000
_cell.length_b   1.000
_cell.length_c   1.000
_cell.angle_alpha   90.00
_cell.angle_beta   90.00
_cell.angle_gamma   90.00
#
_symmetry.space_group_name_H-M   'P 1'
#
loop_
_entity.id
_entity.type
_entity.pdbx_description
1 polymer ?
#
loop_
_entity_poly.entity_id
_entity_poly.type
_entity_poly.pdbx_seq_one_letter_code
_entity_poly.pdbx_strand_id
1 'polypeptide(L)'
;MGREVDERKKRKALRKLRKAAALAEQGLGPPLSDWEREFLEEVEARVEKYGSAFHDLEKGGADEPLSALQNLKLREIDKKARGKGKSGFKTRKTLGQKKKPAFKPNVRQIDEDIEPPAPPPRKPDKPKLVKASELLPKPDTPPRAPAKPRERPVFHVIKGGADED
;
A
#
# COMPACT_ATOMS: atom_id res chain seq x y z
N MET A 1 14.97 -30.31 31.60
CA MET A 1 16.18 -30.65 30.83
C MET A 1 16.55 -29.46 29.97
N GLY A 2 17.83 -29.07 29.94
CA GLY A 2 18.32 -28.01 29.04
C GLY A 2 18.34 -28.52 27.60
N ARG A 3 18.03 -27.66 26.65
CA ARG A 3 18.11 -28.00 25.22
C ARG A 3 19.46 -27.54 24.69
N GLU A 4 20.09 -28.38 23.88
CA GLU A 4 21.25 -27.97 23.08
C GLU A 4 20.74 -27.09 21.93
N VAL A 5 20.59 -25.79 22.21
CA VAL A 5 20.36 -24.78 21.20
C VAL A 5 21.69 -24.24 20.71
N ASP A 6 21.83 -24.04 19.40
CA ASP A 6 23.01 -23.43 18.80
C ASP A 6 23.47 -22.19 19.60
N GLU A 7 24.72 -22.20 20.05
CA GLU A 7 25.29 -21.10 20.84
C GLU A 7 25.22 -19.75 20.09
N ARG A 8 25.33 -19.79 18.75
CA ARG A 8 25.14 -18.63 17.88
C ARG A 8 23.72 -18.06 17.98
N LYS A 9 22.71 -18.91 18.02
CA LYS A 9 21.31 -18.49 18.14
C LYS A 9 21.02 -18.01 19.57
N LYS A 10 21.52 -18.71 20.59
CA LYS A 10 21.48 -18.28 22.00
C LYS A 10 22.04 -16.86 22.16
N ARG A 11 23.27 -16.61 21.67
CA ARG A 11 23.90 -15.29 21.74
C ARG A 11 23.11 -14.21 20.99
N LYS A 12 22.52 -14.55 19.83
CA LYS A 12 21.64 -13.63 19.09
C LYS A 12 20.37 -13.29 19.89
N ALA A 13 19.77 -14.25 20.57
CA ALA A 13 18.58 -14.03 21.41
C ALA A 13 18.92 -13.14 22.61
N LEU A 14 19.99 -13.44 23.35
CA LEU A 14 20.45 -12.60 24.47
C LEU A 14 20.74 -11.17 24.02
N ARG A 15 21.38 -10.98 22.85
CA ARG A 15 21.61 -9.65 22.31
C ARG A 15 20.32 -8.90 22.00
N LYS A 16 19.28 -9.59 21.54
CA LYS A 16 17.96 -8.97 21.29
C LYS A 16 17.28 -8.57 22.59
N LEU A 17 17.32 -9.43 23.61
CA LEU A 17 16.74 -9.16 24.93
C LEU A 17 17.39 -7.95 25.60
N ARG A 18 18.72 -7.94 25.69
CA ARG A 18 19.49 -6.81 26.23
C ARG A 18 19.26 -5.53 25.44
N LYS A 19 19.15 -5.62 24.11
CA LYS A 19 18.85 -4.45 23.28
C LYS A 19 17.43 -3.93 23.52
N ALA A 20 16.45 -4.81 23.69
CA ALA A 20 15.08 -4.42 23.99
C ALA A 20 14.99 -3.76 25.37
N ALA A 21 15.69 -4.30 26.38
CA ALA A 21 15.82 -3.70 27.71
C ALA A 21 16.45 -2.30 27.64
N ALA A 22 17.60 -2.16 26.98
CA ALA A 22 18.27 -0.86 26.83
C ALA A 22 17.41 0.15 26.04
N LEU A 23 16.69 -0.28 25.00
CA LEU A 23 15.77 0.60 24.27
C LEU A 23 14.57 1.01 25.13
N ALA A 24 14.08 0.12 26.00
CA ALA A 24 13.02 0.43 26.94
C ALA A 24 13.47 1.46 27.98
N GLU A 25 14.70 1.33 28.50
CA GLU A 25 15.33 2.31 29.40
C GLU A 25 15.56 3.67 28.74
N GLN A 26 15.89 3.69 27.45
CA GLN A 26 16.04 4.95 26.69
C GLN A 26 14.74 5.76 26.58
N GLY A 27 13.58 5.21 26.92
CA GLY A 27 12.37 6.00 27.18
C GLY A 27 11.80 6.76 25.99
N LEU A 28 12.13 6.36 24.76
CA LEU A 28 11.67 7.00 23.52
C LEU A 28 10.18 6.77 23.22
N GLY A 29 9.51 5.93 24.01
CA GLY A 29 8.08 5.65 23.90
C GLY A 29 7.43 5.46 25.27
N PRO A 30 6.15 5.03 25.29
CA PRO A 30 5.42 4.80 26.53
C PRO A 30 6.19 3.86 27.48
N PRO A 31 6.11 4.08 28.80
CA PRO A 31 6.83 3.26 29.76
C PRO A 31 6.45 1.79 29.60
N LEU A 32 7.46 0.92 29.66
CA LEU A 32 7.27 -0.52 29.57
C LEU A 32 6.43 -0.99 30.76
N SER A 33 5.44 -1.85 30.50
CA SER A 33 4.59 -2.41 31.56
C SER A 33 5.45 -3.27 32.51
N ASP A 34 5.05 -3.36 33.78
CA ASP A 34 5.79 -4.12 34.81
C ASP A 34 6.02 -5.57 34.37
N TRP A 35 4.98 -6.24 33.85
CA TRP A 35 5.11 -7.59 33.31
C TRP A 35 6.05 -7.70 32.10
N GLU A 36 6.17 -6.64 31.28
CA GLU A 36 7.05 -6.64 30.11
C GLU A 36 8.52 -6.52 30.53
N ARG A 37 8.80 -5.91 31.68
CA ARG A 37 10.13 -5.88 32.30
C ARG A 37 10.48 -7.25 32.86
N GLU A 38 9.58 -7.82 33.66
CA GLU A 38 9.71 -9.18 34.20
C GLU A 38 9.89 -10.22 33.08
N PHE A 39 9.16 -10.07 31.96
CA PHE A 39 9.30 -10.93 30.78
C PHE A 39 10.72 -10.91 30.21
N LEU A 40 11.35 -9.74 30.11
CA LEU A 40 12.71 -9.64 29.55
C LEU A 40 13.73 -10.33 30.47
N GLU A 41 13.61 -10.10 31.78
CA GLU A 41 14.49 -10.68 32.79
C GLU A 41 14.33 -12.21 32.90
N GLU A 42 13.10 -12.70 32.97
CA GLU A 42 12.82 -14.15 33.10
C GLU A 42 13.26 -14.91 31.83
N VAL A 43 12.96 -14.36 30.65
CA VAL A 43 13.35 -14.97 29.37
C VAL A 43 14.87 -14.96 29.21
N GLU A 44 15.56 -13.89 29.62
CA GLU A 44 17.02 -13.84 29.64
C GLU A 44 17.61 -14.92 30.55
N ALA A 45 17.17 -14.99 31.82
CA ALA A 45 17.64 -15.99 32.78
C ALA A 45 17.41 -17.42 32.28
N ARG A 46 16.28 -17.68 31.63
CA ARG A 46 15.94 -19.01 31.10
C ARG A 46 16.80 -19.40 29.90
N VAL A 47 17.03 -18.47 28.98
CA VAL A 47 17.94 -18.70 27.83
C VAL A 47 19.37 -18.92 28.32
N GLU A 48 19.82 -18.19 29.34
CA GLU A 48 21.13 -18.38 29.93
C GLU A 48 21.28 -19.77 30.55
N LYS A 49 20.31 -20.19 31.38
CA LYS A 49 20.33 -21.48 32.10
C LYS A 49 20.11 -22.70 31.21
N TYR A 50 19.16 -22.65 30.28
CA TYR A 50 18.70 -23.83 29.54
C TYR A 50 18.96 -23.78 28.04
N GLY A 51 19.52 -22.69 27.52
CA GLY A 51 19.73 -22.47 26.08
C GLY A 51 18.45 -22.08 25.32
N SER A 52 17.27 -22.44 25.82
CA SER A 52 15.96 -22.08 25.27
C SER A 52 15.01 -21.55 26.33
N ALA A 53 14.19 -20.56 25.96
CA ALA A 53 13.14 -19.99 26.80
C ALA A 53 11.85 -20.82 26.84
N PHE A 54 11.75 -21.88 26.03
CA PHE A 54 10.54 -22.70 25.91
C PHE A 54 10.88 -24.19 25.78
N HIS A 55 9.94 -25.04 26.20
CA HIS A 55 10.07 -26.49 26.17
C HIS A 55 9.15 -27.15 25.13
N ASP A 56 8.21 -26.44 24.55
CA ASP A 56 7.21 -27.06 23.66
C ASP A 56 7.60 -26.86 22.18
N LEU A 57 7.76 -27.95 21.42
CA LEU A 57 8.13 -27.88 20.00
C LEU A 57 7.00 -27.30 19.14
N GLU A 58 5.75 -27.34 19.60
CA GLU A 58 4.64 -26.72 18.85
C GLU A 58 4.73 -25.19 18.87
N LYS A 59 5.47 -24.62 19.82
CA LYS A 59 5.61 -23.17 20.01
C LYS A 59 6.78 -22.56 19.23
N GLY A 60 7.62 -23.37 18.60
CA GLY A 60 8.77 -22.90 17.82
C GLY A 60 9.71 -24.04 17.40
N GLY A 61 10.69 -23.72 16.56
CA GLY A 61 11.67 -24.71 16.09
C GLY A 61 12.49 -25.30 17.24
N ALA A 62 12.84 -26.59 17.15
CA ALA A 62 13.67 -27.27 18.15
C ALA A 62 15.01 -26.55 18.40
N ASP A 63 15.58 -25.96 17.34
CA ASP A 63 16.85 -25.25 17.39
C ASP A 63 16.70 -23.75 17.69
N GLU A 64 15.48 -23.26 17.95
CA GLU A 64 15.27 -21.86 18.28
C GLU A 64 15.32 -21.63 19.79
N PRO A 65 16.01 -20.57 20.25
CA PRO A 65 16.07 -20.21 21.67
C PRO A 65 14.80 -19.52 22.16
N LEU A 66 13.98 -18.98 21.25
CA LEU A 66 12.77 -18.21 21.57
C LEU A 66 11.58 -18.74 20.77
N SER A 67 10.41 -18.80 21.40
CA SER A 67 9.18 -19.22 20.74
C SER A 67 8.68 -18.17 19.76
N ALA A 68 7.77 -18.55 18.87
CA ALA A 68 7.15 -17.63 17.92
C ALA A 68 6.44 -16.46 18.64
N LEU A 69 5.71 -16.75 19.73
CA LEU A 69 5.03 -15.74 20.54
C LEU A 69 6.01 -14.83 21.28
N GLN A 70 7.11 -15.37 21.83
CA GLN A 70 8.15 -14.55 22.47
C GLN A 70 8.80 -13.59 21.46
N ASN A 71 9.05 -14.06 20.23
CA ASN A 71 9.56 -13.20 19.16
C ASN A 71 8.55 -12.10 18.77
N LEU A 72 7.25 -12.40 18.71
CA LEU A 72 6.21 -11.39 18.50
C LEU A 72 6.18 -10.37 19.63
N LYS A 73 6.32 -10.84 20.88
CA LYS A 73 6.32 -9.97 22.05
C LYS A 73 7.52 -9.04 22.09
N LEU A 74 8.72 -9.54 21.80
CA LEU A 74 9.93 -8.72 21.67
C LEU A 74 9.76 -7.64 20.59
N ARG A 75 9.13 -7.97 19.47
CA ARG A 75 8.84 -6.98 18.41
C ARG A 75 7.84 -5.93 18.86
N GLU A 76 6.88 -6.28 19.71
CA GLU A 76 5.94 -5.32 20.29
C GLU A 76 6.66 -4.39 21.27
N ILE A 77 7.51 -4.94 22.15
CA ILE A 77 8.34 -4.18 23.08
C ILE A 77 9.26 -3.23 22.32
N ASP A 78 9.98 -3.70 21.29
CA ASP A 78 10.85 -2.87 20.45
C ASP A 78 10.07 -1.72 19.78
N LYS A 79 8.84 -1.98 19.32
CA LYS A 79 7.99 -0.94 18.71
C LYS A 79 7.55 0.09 19.74
N LYS A 80 7.11 -0.36 20.91
CA LYS A 80 6.73 0.49 22.04
C LYS A 80 7.91 1.35 22.49
N ALA A 81 9.05 0.74 22.76
CA ALA A 81 10.28 1.41 23.17
C ALA A 81 10.73 2.48 22.16
N ARG A 82 10.55 2.23 20.87
CA ARG A 82 10.88 3.18 19.79
C ARG A 82 9.81 4.25 19.54
N GLY A 83 8.75 4.33 20.35
CA GLY A 83 7.64 5.26 20.17
C GLY A 83 6.83 5.01 18.88
N LYS A 84 7.08 3.91 18.17
CA LYS A 84 6.30 3.53 16.99
C LYS A 84 5.11 2.74 17.50
N GLY A 85 4.01 3.46 17.75
CA GLY A 85 2.73 2.87 18.11
C GLY A 85 2.29 1.78 17.12
N LYS A 86 1.15 1.12 17.39
CA LYS A 86 0.49 0.14 16.51
C LYS A 86 0.07 0.80 15.18
N SER A 87 1.03 1.27 14.40
CA SER A 87 0.84 1.66 13.02
C SER A 87 0.50 0.35 12.32
N GLY A 88 -0.77 0.21 11.94
CA GLY A 88 -1.25 -0.95 11.18
C GLY A 88 -0.38 -1.19 9.95
N PHE A 89 -0.56 -2.35 9.32
CA PHE A 89 0.13 -2.77 8.09
C PHE A 89 0.02 -1.71 6.98
N LYS A 90 0.79 -0.62 7.05
CA LYS A 90 1.02 0.27 5.94
C LYS A 90 2.06 -0.44 5.11
N THR A 91 1.61 -1.03 4.01
CA THR A 91 2.50 -1.52 2.95
C THR A 91 3.44 -0.39 2.61
N ARG A 92 4.71 -0.50 3.04
CA ARG A 92 5.74 0.41 2.55
C ARG A 92 5.75 0.20 1.04
N LYS A 93 5.37 1.24 0.30
CA LYS A 93 5.57 1.29 -1.14
C LYS A 93 7.02 0.88 -1.40
N THR A 94 7.20 -0.14 -2.22
CA THR A 94 8.52 -0.55 -2.68
C THR A 94 9.16 0.66 -3.37
N LEU A 95 10.40 0.93 -3.00
CA LEU A 95 11.16 2.06 -3.51
C LEU A 95 11.26 1.90 -5.05
N GLY A 96 10.50 2.71 -5.81
CA GLY A 96 10.47 2.66 -7.27
C GLY A 96 9.09 2.55 -7.94
N GLN A 97 8.00 2.28 -7.20
CA GLN A 97 6.67 2.31 -7.83
C GLN A 97 6.13 3.74 -8.00
N LYS A 98 6.31 4.28 -9.21
CA LYS A 98 5.56 5.45 -9.71
C LYS A 98 4.05 5.18 -9.57
N LYS A 99 3.28 6.21 -9.18
CA LYS A 99 1.82 6.13 -8.98
C LYS A 99 1.16 5.59 -10.25
N LYS A 100 0.80 4.31 -10.29
CA LYS A 100 -0.07 3.79 -11.35
C LYS A 100 -1.46 4.44 -11.18
N PRO A 101 -2.15 4.78 -12.27
CA PRO A 101 -3.53 5.26 -12.19
C PRO A 101 -4.39 4.24 -11.44
N ALA A 102 -5.40 4.72 -10.72
CA ALA A 102 -6.29 3.88 -9.94
C ALA A 102 -6.85 2.74 -10.81
N PHE A 103 -6.88 1.53 -10.27
CA PHE A 103 -7.37 0.33 -10.93
C PHE A 103 -8.78 0.58 -11.46
N LYS A 104 -8.95 0.54 -12.79
CA LYS A 104 -10.25 0.57 -13.46
C LYS A 104 -10.61 -0.87 -13.83
N PRO A 105 -11.63 -1.48 -13.22
CA PRO A 105 -12.03 -2.84 -13.57
C PRO A 105 -12.60 -2.86 -14.99
N ASN A 106 -12.21 -3.86 -15.79
CA ASN A 106 -12.75 -4.10 -17.14
C ASN A 106 -14.14 -4.74 -17.03
N VAL A 107 -15.13 -3.99 -16.56
CA VAL A 107 -16.54 -4.41 -16.49
C VAL A 107 -17.31 -3.62 -17.54
N ARG A 108 -18.18 -4.30 -18.31
CA ARG A 108 -19.14 -3.65 -19.21
C ARG A 108 -20.14 -2.86 -18.35
N GLN A 109 -20.22 -1.55 -18.54
CA GLN A 109 -21.15 -0.69 -17.79
C GLN A 109 -22.57 -1.02 -18.27
N ILE A 110 -23.30 -1.81 -17.50
CA ILE A 110 -24.65 -2.29 -17.84
C ILE A 110 -25.62 -1.11 -18.09
N ASP A 111 -25.35 0.05 -17.51
CA ASP A 111 -26.10 1.29 -17.73
C ASP A 111 -25.99 1.84 -19.17
N GLU A 112 -24.95 1.48 -19.93
CA GLU A 112 -24.78 1.91 -21.33
C GLU A 112 -25.52 0.99 -22.32
N ASP A 113 -25.82 -0.25 -21.95
CA ASP A 113 -26.57 -1.23 -22.77
C ASP A 113 -28.09 -1.17 -22.55
N ILE A 114 -28.57 -0.33 -21.61
CA ILE A 114 -30.00 -0.09 -21.38
C ILE A 114 -30.48 1.03 -22.31
N GLU A 115 -31.23 0.64 -23.34
CA GLU A 115 -31.86 1.60 -24.25
C GLU A 115 -32.81 2.50 -23.44
N PRO A 116 -32.60 3.84 -23.42
CA PRO A 116 -33.43 4.73 -22.63
C PRO A 116 -34.87 4.64 -23.13
N PRO A 117 -35.88 4.56 -22.23
CA PRO A 117 -37.26 4.45 -22.65
C PRO A 117 -37.61 5.66 -23.53
N ALA A 118 -38.21 5.38 -24.69
CA ALA A 118 -38.50 6.36 -25.72
C ALA A 118 -39.12 7.64 -25.11
N PRO A 119 -38.65 8.84 -25.50
CA PRO A 119 -39.14 10.07 -24.91
C PRO A 119 -40.66 10.20 -25.13
N PRO A 120 -41.42 10.65 -24.12
CA PRO A 120 -42.86 10.82 -24.27
C PRO A 120 -43.16 11.80 -25.42
N PRO A 121 -44.25 11.61 -26.17
CA PRO A 121 -44.57 12.44 -27.32
C PRO A 121 -44.65 13.92 -26.90
N ARG A 122 -43.87 14.76 -27.58
CA ARG A 122 -43.80 16.20 -27.30
C ARG A 122 -45.17 16.83 -27.60
N LYS A 123 -45.75 17.49 -26.59
CA LYS A 123 -46.99 18.26 -26.76
C LYS A 123 -46.74 19.38 -27.80
N PRO A 124 -47.69 19.66 -28.71
CA PRO A 124 -47.49 20.70 -29.71
C PRO A 124 -47.41 22.08 -29.04
N ASP A 125 -46.38 22.84 -29.40
CA ASP A 125 -46.18 24.20 -28.90
C ASP A 125 -47.20 25.16 -29.52
N LYS A 126 -47.70 26.09 -28.70
CA LYS A 126 -48.63 27.13 -29.15
C LYS A 126 -47.92 28.05 -30.16
N PRO A 127 -48.61 28.50 -31.24
CA PRO A 127 -47.98 29.34 -32.24
C PRO A 127 -47.53 30.67 -31.63
N LYS A 128 -46.28 31.05 -31.89
CA LYS A 128 -45.71 32.34 -31.50
C LYS A 128 -46.08 33.39 -32.54
N LEU A 129 -46.60 34.53 -32.10
CA LEU A 129 -46.92 35.65 -32.97
C LEU A 129 -45.61 36.35 -33.37
N VAL A 130 -45.24 36.25 -34.64
CA VAL A 130 -44.02 36.85 -35.20
C VAL A 130 -44.34 38.23 -35.79
N LYS A 131 -43.45 39.21 -35.60
CA LYS A 131 -43.62 40.56 -36.15
C LYS A 131 -43.21 40.57 -37.63
N ALA A 132 -44.01 41.20 -38.49
CA ALA A 132 -43.86 41.16 -39.95
C ALA A 132 -42.48 41.57 -40.50
N SER A 133 -41.68 42.31 -39.74
CA SER A 133 -40.31 42.71 -40.10
C SER A 133 -39.30 41.57 -40.10
N GLU A 134 -39.60 40.42 -39.46
CA GLU A 134 -38.70 39.25 -39.42
C GLU A 134 -38.91 38.27 -40.60
N LEU A 135 -39.97 38.47 -41.39
CA LEU A 135 -40.29 37.66 -42.57
C LEU A 135 -39.60 38.13 -43.85
N LEU A 136 -38.79 39.19 -43.80
CA LEU A 136 -38.03 39.66 -44.95
C LEU A 136 -36.72 38.85 -45.12
N PRO A 137 -36.48 38.26 -46.30
CA PRO A 137 -35.28 37.46 -46.53
C PRO A 137 -34.05 38.37 -46.55
N LYS A 138 -33.05 38.05 -45.72
CA LYS A 138 -31.71 38.66 -45.82
C LYS A 138 -30.96 38.03 -47.00
N PRO A 139 -30.24 38.83 -47.82
CA PRO A 139 -29.52 38.31 -48.98
C PRO A 139 -28.30 37.46 -48.59
N ASP A 140 -28.01 36.51 -49.46
CA ASP A 140 -27.15 35.34 -49.28
C ASP A 140 -25.70 35.65 -48.87
N THR A 141 -25.17 34.85 -47.95
CA THR A 141 -23.72 34.76 -47.66
C THR A 141 -23.17 33.49 -48.31
N PRO A 142 -22.03 33.54 -49.04
CA PRO A 142 -21.55 32.39 -49.81
C PRO A 142 -20.95 31.30 -48.90
N PRO A 143 -20.93 30.03 -49.35
CA PRO A 143 -20.50 28.91 -48.51
C PRO A 143 -19.00 28.96 -48.21
N ARG A 144 -18.68 28.69 -46.94
CA ARG A 144 -17.31 28.62 -46.39
C ARG A 144 -16.55 27.41 -46.96
N ALA A 145 -15.35 27.65 -47.48
CA ALA A 145 -14.48 26.62 -48.07
C ALA A 145 -14.02 25.55 -47.03
N PRO A 146 -13.81 24.28 -47.45
CA PRO A 146 -13.44 23.21 -46.53
C PRO A 146 -11.95 23.26 -46.16
N ALA A 147 -11.66 22.93 -44.89
CA ALA A 147 -10.31 22.96 -44.31
C ALA A 147 -9.42 21.82 -44.83
N LYS A 148 -8.13 22.10 -45.04
CA LYS A 148 -7.12 21.14 -45.55
C LYS A 148 -6.83 20.00 -44.55
N PRO A 149 -6.56 18.77 -45.02
CA PRO A 149 -6.27 17.63 -44.14
C PRO A 149 -4.86 17.71 -43.55
N ARG A 150 -4.72 17.24 -42.31
CA ARG A 150 -3.45 17.22 -41.55
C ARG A 150 -2.55 16.06 -41.99
N GLU A 151 -1.26 16.32 -42.06
CA GLU A 151 -0.23 15.34 -42.47
C GLU A 151 -0.07 14.20 -41.46
N ARG A 152 0.39 13.04 -41.96
CA ARG A 152 0.54 11.80 -41.18
C ARG A 152 1.90 11.77 -40.47
N PRO A 153 1.96 11.20 -39.26
CA PRO A 153 3.21 11.14 -38.50
C PRO A 153 4.21 10.17 -39.13
N VAL A 154 5.49 10.54 -39.06
CA VAL A 154 6.62 9.74 -39.55
C VAL A 154 7.37 9.14 -38.37
N PHE A 155 7.74 7.86 -38.49
CA PHE A 155 8.54 7.14 -37.49
C PHE A 155 10.03 7.53 -37.63
N HIS A 156 10.73 7.72 -36.52
CA HIS A 156 12.18 7.92 -36.52
C HIS A 156 12.86 6.77 -35.77
N VAL A 157 13.87 6.18 -36.39
CA VAL A 157 14.62 5.04 -35.87
C VAL A 157 15.71 5.55 -34.94
N ILE A 158 15.67 5.14 -33.67
CA ILE A 158 16.70 5.46 -32.68
C ILE A 158 17.84 4.45 -32.86
N LYS A 159 19.05 4.95 -33.13
CA LYS A 159 20.26 4.12 -33.29
C LYS A 159 20.59 3.47 -31.95
N GLY A 160 20.54 2.13 -31.91
CA GLY A 160 20.86 1.34 -30.73
C GLY A 160 22.32 1.52 -30.31
N GLY A 161 22.54 1.72 -29.02
CA GLY A 161 23.86 1.80 -28.42
C GLY A 161 24.51 0.43 -28.33
N ALA A 162 25.65 0.29 -28.98
CA ALA A 162 26.65 -0.73 -28.76
C ALA A 162 27.98 -0.16 -29.27
N ASP A 163 28.66 0.60 -28.41
CA ASP A 163 30.10 0.76 -28.48
C ASP A 163 30.60 0.36 -27.09
N GLU A 164 31.05 -0.90 -27.00
CA GLU A 164 31.98 -1.37 -25.98
C GLU A 164 33.39 -0.92 -26.41
N ASP A 165 34.10 -0.24 -25.51
CA ASP A 165 35.54 -0.42 -25.17
C ASP A 165 35.99 0.68 -24.18
#